data_AF-A0A6P8KEC3-F1
#
_entry.id   AF-A0A6P8KEC3-F1
#
_cell.length_a   1.000
_cell.length_b   1.000
_cell.length_c   1.000
_cell.angle_alpha   90.00
_cell.angle_beta   90.00
_cell.angle_gamma   90.00
#
_symmetry.space_group_name_H-M   'P 1'
#
loop_
_entity.id
_entity.type
_entity.pdbx_description
1 polymer ?
#
loop_
_entity_poly.entity_id
_entity_poly.type
_entity_poly.pdbx_seq_one_letter_code
_entity_poly.pdbx_strand_id
1 'polypeptide(L)'
;MSFKAVPLLLAIGAVFVAAVPTPVETERESSLVKLLLSSPAMRSDLFNVECVDYYSPLLKGHVDKYNEDFTTCKDNYDGAFSLIDSSYRSSRDELSVSVRDTCLSLLTCNGKTSNSDAFDCLASGGPLASKELEKASYKASDNQTSLLAQVSVISDTLSRCQIEAYRTYNTNHGECYADMVACLGDPDWEFPSTSYVL
;
A
#
# COMPACT_ATOMS: atom_id res chain seq x y z
N MET A 1 -22.76 -29.07 -36.82
CA MET A 1 -21.77 -28.07 -37.29
C MET A 1 -21.47 -27.13 -36.15
N SER A 2 -20.18 -26.86 -35.98
CA SER A 2 -19.53 -26.51 -34.71
C SER A 2 -19.79 -25.08 -34.23
N PHE A 3 -20.16 -24.94 -32.96
CA PHE A 3 -20.03 -23.69 -32.22
C PHE A 3 -18.55 -23.45 -31.92
N LYS A 4 -17.95 -22.44 -32.58
CA LYS A 4 -16.62 -21.94 -32.23
C LYS A 4 -16.77 -20.96 -31.06
N ALA A 5 -16.43 -21.42 -29.86
CA ALA A 5 -16.16 -20.52 -28.74
C ALA A 5 -14.79 -19.85 -28.96
N VAL A 6 -14.76 -18.52 -28.92
CA VAL A 6 -13.54 -17.72 -28.87
C VAL A 6 -13.28 -17.43 -27.39
N PRO A 7 -12.19 -17.92 -26.78
CA PRO A 7 -11.81 -17.48 -25.45
C PRO A 7 -11.07 -16.14 -25.59
N LEU A 8 -11.72 -15.06 -25.17
CA LEU A 8 -11.10 -13.76 -24.98
C LEU A 8 -10.19 -13.86 -23.75
N LEU A 9 -8.89 -14.05 -23.96
CA LEU A 9 -7.87 -13.95 -22.92
C LEU A 9 -7.74 -12.47 -22.50
N LEU A 10 -8.51 -12.05 -21.50
CA LEU A 10 -8.28 -10.84 -20.74
C LEU A 10 -7.08 -11.09 -19.81
N ALA A 11 -5.87 -10.89 -20.34
CA ALA A 11 -4.68 -10.68 -19.51
C ALA A 11 -4.78 -9.28 -18.91
N ILE A 12 -5.50 -9.14 -17.79
CA ILE A 12 -5.41 -7.95 -16.96
C ILE A 12 -4.01 -7.96 -16.34
N GLY A 13 -3.27 -6.90 -16.65
CA GLY A 13 -1.86 -6.76 -16.35
C GLY A 13 -1.53 -7.10 -14.91
N ALA A 14 -0.49 -7.92 -14.75
CA ALA A 14 0.32 -7.87 -13.55
C ALA A 14 0.84 -6.43 -13.43
N VAL A 15 0.16 -5.63 -12.60
CA VAL A 15 0.78 -4.44 -12.04
C VAL A 15 2.00 -4.98 -11.31
N PHE A 16 3.18 -4.70 -11.85
CA PHE A 16 4.42 -4.84 -11.13
C PHE A 16 4.29 -3.95 -9.90
N VAL A 17 3.79 -4.50 -8.80
CA VAL A 17 4.12 -3.98 -7.48
C VAL A 17 5.62 -4.18 -7.43
N ALA A 18 6.37 -3.10 -7.69
CA ALA A 18 7.79 -3.07 -7.37
C ALA A 18 7.88 -3.66 -5.98
N ALA A 19 8.57 -4.79 -5.85
CA ALA A 19 8.64 -5.53 -4.60
C ALA A 19 9.27 -4.61 -3.57
N VAL A 20 8.45 -3.86 -2.84
CA VAL A 20 8.88 -3.08 -1.70
C VAL A 20 9.33 -4.13 -0.69
N PRO A 21 10.58 -4.06 -0.19
CA PRO A 21 11.04 -5.02 0.80
C PRO A 21 10.04 -5.04 1.96
N THR A 22 9.54 -6.23 2.26
CA THR A 22 8.68 -6.47 3.42
C THR A 22 9.46 -6.13 4.69
N PRO A 23 8.77 -5.72 5.77
CA PRO A 23 9.43 -5.50 7.06
C PRO A 23 10.31 -6.70 7.40
N VAL A 24 11.53 -6.42 7.86
CA VAL A 24 12.53 -7.45 8.17
C VAL A 24 12.00 -8.22 9.38
N GLU A 25 11.36 -9.35 9.10
CA GLU A 25 10.98 -10.33 10.12
C GLU A 25 12.28 -10.76 10.79
N THR A 26 12.39 -10.40 12.07
CA THR A 26 13.66 -10.38 12.76
C THR A 26 14.00 -11.81 13.16
N GLU A 27 14.72 -12.55 12.31
CA GLU A 27 15.60 -13.66 12.72
C GLU A 27 16.76 -13.08 13.55
N ARG A 28 16.42 -12.54 14.72
CA ARG A 28 17.23 -11.60 15.50
C ARG A 28 18.43 -12.25 16.21
N GLU A 29 18.41 -13.56 16.43
CA GLU A 29 19.45 -14.24 17.23
C GLU A 29 20.32 -15.20 16.42
N SER A 30 19.80 -15.81 15.35
CA SER A 30 20.60 -16.73 14.51
C SER A 30 21.59 -15.97 13.62
N SER A 31 21.22 -14.76 13.15
CA SER A 31 22.02 -13.93 12.26
C SER A 31 23.30 -13.44 12.94
N LEU A 32 23.20 -12.79 14.09
CA LEU A 32 24.34 -12.18 14.78
C LEU A 32 25.35 -13.24 15.27
N VAL A 33 24.88 -14.35 15.83
CA VAL A 33 25.75 -15.46 16.28
C VAL A 33 26.46 -16.12 15.10
N LYS A 34 25.73 -16.42 14.02
CA LYS A 34 26.31 -17.05 12.81
C LYS A 34 27.28 -16.12 12.09
N LEU A 35 27.04 -14.81 12.20
CA LEU A 35 27.86 -13.76 11.62
C LEU A 35 29.13 -13.49 12.45
N LEU A 36 29.03 -13.45 13.79
CA LEU A 36 30.18 -13.43 14.70
C LEU A 36 31.07 -14.66 14.50
N LEU A 37 30.48 -15.85 14.37
CA LEU A 37 31.18 -17.10 14.06
C LEU A 37 31.86 -17.11 12.67
N SER A 38 31.38 -16.29 11.73
CA SER A 38 31.95 -16.14 10.39
C SER A 38 33.03 -15.06 10.29
N SER A 39 33.13 -14.18 11.28
CA SER A 39 34.07 -13.06 11.28
C SER A 39 35.50 -13.55 11.59
N PRO A 40 36.50 -13.22 10.75
CA PRO A 40 37.91 -13.49 11.05
C PRO A 40 38.39 -12.86 12.36
N ALA A 41 37.76 -11.76 12.80
CA ALA A 41 38.09 -11.08 14.05
C ALA A 41 37.81 -11.95 15.30
N MET A 42 36.83 -12.86 15.25
CA MET A 42 36.59 -13.83 16.33
C MET A 42 37.68 -14.90 16.46
N ARG A 43 38.58 -15.02 15.48
CA ARG A 43 39.73 -15.93 15.52
C ARG A 43 41.03 -15.23 15.94
N SER A 44 40.95 -13.94 16.26
CA SER A 44 42.07 -13.12 16.73
C SER A 44 42.14 -13.14 18.25
N ASP A 45 43.35 -13.15 18.82
CA ASP A 45 43.58 -12.98 20.26
C ASP A 45 43.23 -11.56 20.77
N LEU A 46 42.85 -10.64 19.84
CA LEU A 46 42.55 -9.22 20.08
C LEU A 46 41.04 -8.92 20.14
N PHE A 47 40.20 -9.92 20.38
CA PHE A 47 38.75 -9.77 20.38
C PHE A 47 38.27 -8.79 21.47
N ASN A 48 37.76 -7.63 21.05
CA ASN A 48 37.19 -6.63 21.95
C ASN A 48 35.69 -6.86 22.18
N VAL A 49 35.34 -7.48 23.32
CA VAL A 49 33.95 -7.82 23.64
C VAL A 49 33.06 -6.59 23.89
N GLU A 50 33.64 -5.46 24.32
CA GLU A 50 32.90 -4.22 24.60
C GLU A 50 32.26 -3.64 23.33
N CYS A 51 32.82 -3.94 22.15
CA CYS A 51 32.24 -3.61 20.86
C CYS A 51 30.85 -4.24 20.66
N VAL A 52 30.68 -5.49 21.08
CA VAL A 52 29.37 -6.17 20.95
C VAL A 52 28.34 -5.48 21.83
N ASP A 53 28.71 -5.15 23.07
CA ASP A 53 27.81 -4.48 24.01
C ASP A 53 27.45 -3.06 23.57
N TYR A 54 28.40 -2.34 22.96
CA TYR A 54 28.17 -0.99 22.44
C TYR A 54 27.30 -0.98 21.18
N TYR A 55 27.64 -1.79 20.17
CA TYR A 55 27.03 -1.71 18.84
C TYR A 55 25.74 -2.53 18.69
N SER A 56 25.56 -3.63 19.42
CA SER A 56 24.35 -4.45 19.34
C SER A 56 23.04 -3.67 19.62
N PRO A 57 22.93 -2.84 20.69
CA PRO A 57 21.72 -2.05 20.92
C PRO A 57 21.49 -1.00 19.83
N LEU A 58 22.55 -0.46 19.22
CA LEU A 58 22.45 0.52 18.12
C LEU A 58 21.91 -0.14 16.84
N LEU A 59 22.48 -1.28 16.46
CA LEU A 59 22.01 -2.08 15.32
C LEU A 59 20.54 -2.49 15.47
N LYS A 60 20.15 -2.89 16.69
CA LYS A 60 18.75 -3.15 17.02
C LYS A 60 17.89 -1.90 16.89
N GLY A 61 18.38 -0.76 17.38
CA GLY A 61 17.70 0.54 17.28
C GLY A 61 17.38 0.90 15.82
N HIS A 62 18.30 0.67 14.88
CA HIS A 62 18.06 0.90 13.45
C HIS A 62 16.95 -0.01 12.89
N VAL A 63 16.90 -1.28 13.29
CA VAL A 63 15.82 -2.21 12.91
C VAL A 63 14.48 -1.75 13.48
N ASP A 64 14.46 -1.36 14.76
CA ASP A 64 13.24 -0.90 15.43
C ASP A 64 12.73 0.41 14.77
N LYS A 65 13.62 1.35 14.45
CA LYS A 65 13.29 2.57 13.70
C LYS A 65 12.73 2.26 12.32
N TYR A 66 13.38 1.38 11.56
CA TYR A 66 12.90 0.97 10.24
C TYR A 66 11.46 0.47 10.30
N ASN A 67 11.15 -0.39 11.27
CA ASN A 67 9.80 -0.93 11.46
C ASN A 67 8.80 0.17 11.86
N GLU A 68 9.20 1.11 12.72
CA GLU A 68 8.39 2.27 13.10
C GLU A 68 8.07 3.15 11.88
N ASP A 69 9.09 3.53 11.09
CA ASP A 69 8.94 4.39 9.93
C ASP A 69 8.09 3.70 8.85
N PHE A 70 8.34 2.41 8.60
CA PHE A 70 7.57 1.63 7.64
C PHE A 70 6.09 1.54 8.04
N THR A 71 5.81 1.34 9.33
CA THR A 71 4.43 1.31 9.87
C THR A 71 3.79 2.67 9.75
N THR A 72 4.51 3.74 10.09
CA THR A 72 4.04 5.13 9.96
C THR A 72 3.70 5.47 8.50
N CYS A 73 4.50 5.02 7.53
CA CYS A 73 4.19 5.18 6.10
C CYS A 73 2.83 4.55 5.76
N LYS A 74 2.57 3.34 6.27
CA LYS A 74 1.32 2.61 6.04
C LYS A 74 0.12 3.29 6.72
N ASP A 75 0.26 3.70 7.98
CA ASP A 75 -0.81 4.36 8.73
C ASP A 75 -1.22 5.68 8.06
N ASN A 76 -0.24 6.44 7.55
CA ASN A 76 -0.50 7.65 6.78
C ASN A 76 -1.27 7.36 5.49
N TYR A 77 -0.91 6.28 4.77
CA TYR A 77 -1.66 5.84 3.60
C TYR A 77 -3.09 5.44 3.95
N ASP A 78 -3.28 4.59 4.96
CA ASP A 78 -4.59 4.07 5.35
C ASP A 78 -5.51 5.21 5.82
N GLY A 79 -4.96 6.17 6.58
CA GLY A 79 -5.67 7.39 6.97
C GLY A 79 -6.07 8.27 5.78
N ALA A 80 -5.13 8.52 4.85
CA ALA A 80 -5.41 9.31 3.65
C ALA A 80 -6.43 8.60 2.73
N PHE A 81 -6.30 7.29 2.55
CA PHE A 81 -7.24 6.48 1.78
C PHE A 81 -8.65 6.57 2.35
N SER A 82 -8.80 6.40 3.67
CA SER A 82 -10.11 6.50 4.32
C SER A 82 -10.74 7.87 4.12
N LEU A 83 -9.97 8.95 4.18
CA LEU A 83 -10.46 10.31 3.94
C LEU A 83 -10.89 10.50 2.49
N ILE A 84 -10.05 10.09 1.53
CA ILE A 84 -10.33 10.17 0.10
C ILE A 84 -11.59 9.37 -0.23
N ASP A 85 -11.68 8.10 0.17
CA ASP A 85 -12.85 7.24 -0.11
C ASP A 85 -14.14 7.84 0.48
N SER A 86 -14.08 8.29 1.74
CA SER A 86 -15.23 8.91 2.41
C SER A 86 -15.73 10.19 1.72
N SER A 87 -14.84 10.93 1.05
CA SER A 87 -15.20 12.15 0.32
C SER A 87 -16.12 11.89 -0.89
N TYR A 88 -16.07 10.69 -1.47
CA TYR A 88 -16.93 10.29 -2.59
C TYR A 88 -18.31 9.76 -2.16
N ARG A 89 -18.57 9.65 -0.85
CA ARG A 89 -19.82 9.12 -0.33
C ARG A 89 -21.05 9.91 -0.79
N SER A 90 -21.00 11.25 -0.76
CA SER A 90 -22.14 12.07 -1.19
C SER A 90 -22.48 11.83 -2.65
N SER A 91 -21.46 11.83 -3.53
CA SER A 91 -21.64 11.59 -4.96
C SER A 91 -22.21 10.19 -5.25
N ARG A 92 -21.77 9.18 -4.50
CA ARG A 92 -22.32 7.82 -4.58
C ARG A 92 -23.78 7.79 -4.13
N ASP A 93 -24.10 8.44 -3.02
CA ASP A 93 -25.46 8.45 -2.45
C ASP A 93 -26.44 9.19 -3.39
N GLU A 94 -26.02 10.31 -4.00
CA GLU A 94 -26.78 11.03 -5.03
C GLU A 94 -27.04 10.16 -6.27
N LEU A 95 -26.03 9.43 -6.75
CA LEU A 95 -26.19 8.51 -7.87
C LEU A 95 -27.14 7.36 -7.51
N SER A 96 -27.03 6.81 -6.30
CA SER A 96 -27.93 5.76 -5.82
C SER A 96 -29.39 6.23 -5.79
N VAL A 97 -29.64 7.45 -5.35
CA VAL A 97 -30.98 8.06 -5.37
C VAL A 97 -31.47 8.21 -6.81
N SER A 98 -30.65 8.78 -7.70
CA SER A 98 -31.01 8.98 -9.11
C SER A 98 -31.34 7.67 -9.82
N VAL A 99 -30.53 6.63 -9.62
CA VAL A 99 -30.74 5.31 -10.22
C VAL A 99 -32.01 4.66 -9.67
N ARG A 100 -32.18 4.68 -8.35
CA ARG A 100 -33.38 4.12 -7.70
C ARG A 100 -34.65 4.78 -8.22
N ASP A 101 -34.70 6.11 -8.22
CA ASP A 101 -35.91 6.85 -8.58
C ASP A 101 -36.24 6.65 -10.08
N THR A 102 -35.21 6.56 -10.93
CA THR A 102 -35.37 6.23 -12.35
C THR A 102 -35.97 4.84 -12.54
N CYS A 103 -35.43 3.82 -11.85
CA CYS A 103 -35.95 2.46 -11.91
C CYS A 103 -37.39 2.36 -11.35
N LEU A 104 -37.68 3.05 -10.25
CA LEU A 104 -39.01 3.09 -9.66
C LEU A 104 -40.05 3.70 -10.61
N SER A 105 -39.67 4.70 -11.42
CA SER A 105 -40.57 5.28 -12.42
C SER A 105 -41.02 4.25 -13.46
N LEU A 106 -40.10 3.40 -13.93
CA LEU A 106 -40.40 2.33 -14.89
C LEU A 106 -41.23 1.21 -14.27
N LEU A 107 -40.91 0.83 -13.02
CA LEU A 107 -41.71 -0.14 -12.27
C LEU A 107 -43.14 0.36 -12.04
N THR A 108 -43.31 1.68 -11.84
CA THR A 108 -44.63 2.31 -11.70
C THR A 108 -45.41 2.26 -13.01
N CYS A 109 -44.76 2.44 -14.17
CA CYS A 109 -45.40 2.22 -15.47
C CYS A 109 -45.83 0.75 -15.66
N ASN A 110 -45.00 -0.21 -15.25
CA ASN A 110 -45.33 -1.63 -15.33
C ASN A 110 -46.50 -2.03 -14.41
N GLY A 111 -46.70 -1.30 -13.30
CA GLY A 111 -47.79 -1.53 -12.35
C GLY A 111 -49.15 -0.94 -12.73
N LYS A 112 -49.31 -0.36 -13.93
CA LYS A 112 -50.58 0.22 -14.38
C LYS A 112 -51.65 -0.88 -14.60
N THR A 113 -52.90 -0.55 -14.29
CA THR A 113 -54.02 -1.50 -14.32
C THR A 113 -54.37 -1.99 -15.72
N SER A 114 -54.28 -1.11 -16.74
CA SER A 114 -54.56 -1.49 -18.12
C SER A 114 -53.26 -1.67 -18.90
N ASN A 115 -53.23 -2.67 -19.78
CA ASN A 115 -52.08 -2.91 -20.66
C ASN A 115 -51.80 -1.71 -21.57
N SER A 116 -52.84 -1.02 -22.03
CA SER A 116 -52.70 0.16 -22.89
C SER A 116 -51.95 1.28 -22.16
N ASP A 117 -52.33 1.58 -20.91
CA ASP A 117 -51.67 2.61 -20.10
C ASP A 117 -50.24 2.21 -19.72
N ALA A 118 -50.02 0.92 -19.43
CA ALA A 118 -48.69 0.40 -19.15
C ALA A 118 -47.77 0.57 -20.37
N PHE A 119 -48.23 0.18 -21.57
CA PHE A 119 -47.46 0.30 -22.80
C PHE A 119 -47.19 1.76 -23.18
N ASP A 120 -48.18 2.65 -23.07
CA ASP A 120 -47.99 4.08 -23.36
C ASP A 120 -47.00 4.74 -22.37
N CYS A 121 -47.11 4.43 -21.08
CA CYS A 121 -46.19 4.90 -20.04
C CYS A 121 -44.75 4.39 -20.26
N LEU A 122 -44.59 3.11 -20.59
CA LEU A 122 -43.26 2.54 -20.86
C LEU A 122 -42.66 3.09 -22.15
N ALA A 123 -43.45 3.29 -23.20
CA ALA A 123 -42.98 3.85 -24.47
C ALA A 123 -42.50 5.30 -24.34
N SER A 124 -43.17 6.10 -23.50
CA SER A 124 -42.81 7.49 -23.23
C SER A 124 -41.71 7.65 -22.17
N GLY A 125 -41.79 6.89 -21.07
CA GLY A 125 -40.87 6.96 -19.94
C GLY A 125 -39.56 6.18 -20.14
N GLY A 126 -39.57 5.10 -20.93
CA GLY A 126 -38.41 4.26 -21.20
C GLY A 126 -37.20 5.04 -21.73
N PRO A 127 -37.34 5.83 -22.81
CA PRO A 127 -36.24 6.63 -23.35
C PRO A 127 -35.67 7.64 -22.36
N LEU A 128 -36.52 8.30 -21.57
CA LEU A 128 -36.10 9.25 -20.53
C LEU A 128 -35.31 8.55 -19.43
N ALA A 129 -35.83 7.44 -18.92
CA ALA A 129 -35.16 6.64 -17.90
C ALA A 129 -33.81 6.10 -18.39
N SER A 130 -33.75 5.61 -19.63
CA SER A 130 -32.50 5.14 -20.25
C SER A 130 -31.45 6.25 -20.27
N LYS A 131 -31.83 7.47 -20.64
CA LYS A 131 -30.93 8.63 -20.67
C LYS A 131 -30.44 9.03 -19.28
N GLU A 132 -31.29 8.97 -18.25
CA GLU A 132 -30.87 9.27 -16.88
C GLU A 132 -29.93 8.19 -16.32
N LEU A 133 -30.18 6.90 -16.61
CA LEU A 133 -29.28 5.81 -16.23
C LEU A 133 -27.92 5.90 -16.95
N GLU A 134 -27.92 6.31 -18.22
CA GLU A 134 -26.69 6.56 -18.98
C GLU A 134 -25.87 7.69 -18.35
N LYS A 135 -26.51 8.83 -18.03
CA LYS A 135 -25.85 9.93 -17.30
C LYS A 135 -25.31 9.50 -15.95
N ALA A 136 -26.06 8.70 -15.19
CA ALA A 136 -25.61 8.17 -13.91
C ALA A 136 -24.36 7.28 -14.09
N SER A 137 -24.32 6.48 -15.16
CA SER A 137 -23.18 5.63 -15.50
C SER A 137 -21.94 6.44 -15.87
N TYR A 138 -22.09 7.51 -16.64
CA TYR A 138 -20.97 8.42 -16.94
C TYR A 138 -20.44 9.10 -15.68
N LYS A 139 -21.31 9.68 -14.85
CA LYS A 139 -20.90 10.27 -13.57
C LYS A 139 -20.20 9.28 -12.64
N ALA A 140 -20.69 8.04 -12.57
CA ALA A 140 -20.04 6.99 -11.79
C ALA A 140 -18.63 6.70 -12.31
N SER A 141 -18.47 6.65 -13.64
CA SER A 141 -17.16 6.43 -14.29
C SER A 141 -16.20 7.59 -14.04
N ASP A 142 -16.67 8.83 -14.12
CA ASP A 142 -15.89 10.03 -13.84
C ASP A 142 -15.44 10.09 -12.37
N ASN A 143 -16.36 9.79 -11.45
CA ASN A 143 -16.05 9.71 -10.02
C ASN A 143 -15.04 8.61 -9.71
N GLN A 144 -15.22 7.42 -10.29
CA GLN A 144 -14.28 6.31 -10.13
C GLN A 144 -12.89 6.67 -10.65
N THR A 145 -12.80 7.28 -11.84
CA THR A 145 -11.53 7.72 -12.43
C THR A 145 -10.84 8.73 -11.51
N SER A 146 -11.59 9.71 -11.00
CA SER A 146 -11.06 10.73 -10.10
C SER A 146 -10.62 10.14 -8.76
N LEU A 147 -11.38 9.20 -8.20
CA LEU A 147 -11.02 8.49 -6.97
C LEU A 147 -9.72 7.71 -7.15
N LEU A 148 -9.61 6.93 -8.22
CA LEU A 148 -8.40 6.15 -8.51
C LEU A 148 -7.19 7.03 -8.75
N ALA A 149 -7.35 8.20 -9.39
CA ALA A 149 -6.26 9.15 -9.55
C ALA A 149 -5.74 9.66 -8.19
N GLN A 150 -6.63 10.01 -7.26
CA GLN A 150 -6.23 10.42 -5.91
C GLN A 150 -5.57 9.27 -5.12
N VAL A 151 -6.13 8.06 -5.21
CA VAL A 151 -5.55 6.86 -4.58
C VAL A 151 -4.16 6.55 -5.14
N SER A 152 -3.93 6.76 -6.44
CA SER A 152 -2.61 6.59 -7.06
C SER A 152 -1.56 7.53 -6.43
N VAL A 153 -1.92 8.79 -6.17
CA VAL A 153 -1.00 9.78 -5.57
C VAL A 153 -0.56 9.37 -4.15
N ILE A 154 -1.48 8.87 -3.33
CA ILE A 154 -1.12 8.40 -1.98
C ILE A 154 -0.35 7.07 -2.03
N SER A 155 -0.62 6.21 -3.02
CA SER A 155 0.14 4.97 -3.25
C SER A 155 1.60 5.25 -3.64
N ASP A 156 1.82 6.25 -4.50
CA ASP A 156 3.16 6.70 -4.84
C ASP A 156 3.88 7.28 -3.61
N THR A 157 3.14 7.99 -2.76
CA THR A 157 3.67 8.55 -1.51
C THR A 157 4.05 7.49 -0.50
N LEU A 158 3.23 6.45 -0.33
CA LEU A 158 3.56 5.25 0.45
C LEU A 158 4.86 4.62 -0.05
N SER A 159 4.95 4.39 -1.36
CA SER A 159 6.11 3.74 -1.98
C SER A 159 7.39 4.53 -1.74
N ARG A 160 7.38 5.87 -1.96
CA ARG A 160 8.54 6.71 -1.67
C ARG A 160 8.92 6.70 -0.19
N CYS A 161 7.94 6.76 0.71
CA CYS A 161 8.16 6.74 2.15
C CYS A 161 8.86 5.43 2.59
N GLN A 162 8.38 4.28 2.11
CA GLN A 162 8.96 2.98 2.43
C GLN A 162 10.37 2.79 1.83
N ILE A 163 10.60 3.29 0.62
CA ILE A 163 11.93 3.30 0.00
C ILE A 163 12.90 4.13 0.83
N GLU A 164 12.47 5.30 1.31
CA GLU A 164 13.30 6.16 2.14
C GLU A 164 13.62 5.53 3.49
N ALA A 165 12.61 4.97 4.17
CA ALA A 165 12.81 4.22 5.42
C ALA A 165 13.83 3.08 5.23
N TYR A 166 13.73 2.33 4.13
CA TYR A 166 14.69 1.28 3.80
C TYR A 166 16.09 1.82 3.51
N ARG A 167 16.22 2.93 2.79
CA ARG A 167 17.52 3.55 2.50
C ARG A 167 18.20 4.02 3.79
N THR A 168 17.47 4.73 4.65
CA THR A 168 17.97 5.19 5.94
C THR A 168 18.42 4.01 6.79
N TYR A 169 17.60 2.96 6.89
CA TYR A 169 17.97 1.73 7.56
C TYR A 169 19.27 1.13 6.99
N ASN A 170 19.34 0.90 5.69
CA ASN A 170 20.47 0.23 5.06
C ASN A 170 21.77 1.02 5.22
N THR A 171 21.71 2.35 5.13
CA THR A 171 22.86 3.24 5.38
C THR A 171 23.28 3.18 6.84
N ASN A 172 22.39 3.53 7.76
CA ASN A 172 22.74 3.65 9.19
C ASN A 172 23.14 2.30 9.79
N HIS A 173 22.38 1.24 9.49
CA HIS A 173 22.69 -0.11 9.95
C HIS A 173 23.98 -0.64 9.32
N GLY A 174 24.22 -0.37 8.03
CA GLY A 174 25.44 -0.77 7.35
C GLY A 174 26.69 -0.09 7.90
N GLU A 175 26.63 1.21 8.16
CA GLU A 175 27.72 1.99 8.78
C GLU A 175 27.98 1.51 10.21
N CYS A 176 26.94 1.43 11.04
CA CYS A 176 27.04 0.92 12.42
C CYS A 176 27.62 -0.50 12.48
N TYR A 177 27.24 -1.34 11.51
CA TYR A 177 27.75 -2.70 11.41
C TYR A 177 29.22 -2.75 10.99
N ALA A 178 29.62 -1.93 10.02
CA ALA A 178 31.01 -1.83 9.59
C ALA A 178 31.91 -1.36 10.76
N ASP A 179 31.44 -0.39 11.54
CA ASP A 179 32.14 0.11 12.72
C ASP A 179 32.24 -0.96 13.82
N MET A 180 31.18 -1.75 14.04
CA MET A 180 31.24 -2.90 14.95
C MET A 180 32.32 -3.91 14.52
N VAL A 181 32.38 -4.25 13.24
CA VAL A 181 33.39 -5.19 12.72
C VAL A 181 34.80 -4.62 12.86
N ALA A 182 35.00 -3.33 12.62
CA ALA A 182 36.28 -2.66 12.81
C ALA A 182 36.71 -2.66 14.29
N CYS A 183 35.79 -2.30 15.19
CA CYS A 183 35.99 -2.32 16.64
C CYS A 183 36.40 -3.72 17.14
N LEU A 184 35.74 -4.78 16.67
CA LEU A 184 36.06 -6.15 17.07
C LEU A 184 37.52 -6.57 16.74
N GLY A 185 38.16 -5.91 15.78
CA GLY A 185 39.54 -6.16 15.38
C GLY A 185 40.57 -5.20 16.01
N ASP A 186 40.13 -4.24 16.82
CA ASP A 186 40.97 -3.18 17.40
C ASP A 186 40.83 -3.13 18.93
N PRO A 187 41.87 -3.54 19.70
CA PRO A 187 41.84 -3.50 21.15
C PRO A 187 41.89 -2.07 21.73
N ASP A 188 42.36 -1.10 20.95
CA ASP A 188 42.51 0.31 21.35
C ASP A 188 41.40 1.20 20.74
N TRP A 189 40.28 0.57 20.32
CA TRP A 189 39.18 1.27 19.66
C TRP A 189 38.63 2.42 20.52
N GLU A 190 38.61 3.62 19.94
CA GLU A 190 37.96 4.78 20.55
C GLU A 190 36.48 4.80 20.18
N PHE A 191 35.61 4.52 21.16
CA PHE A 191 34.17 4.57 20.94
C PHE A 191 33.71 5.99 20.56
N PRO A 192 32.90 6.13 19.49
CA PRO A 192 32.35 7.42 19.09
C PRO A 192 31.56 8.06 20.23
N SER A 193 31.82 9.34 20.53
CA SER A 193 31.06 10.10 21.54
C SER A 193 29.72 10.64 21.02
N THR A 194 29.49 10.59 19.70
CA THR A 194 28.26 10.97 19.04
C THR A 194 27.37 9.75 18.80
N SER A 195 26.10 9.83 19.20
CA SER A 195 25.12 8.78 18.96
C SER A 195 24.89 8.59 17.46
N TYR A 196 24.91 7.33 17.00
CA TYR A 196 24.36 6.98 15.67
C TYR A 196 22.93 7.50 15.61
N VAL A 197 22.59 8.19 14.51
CA VAL A 197 21.24 8.71 14.31
C VAL A 197 20.30 7.52 14.20
N LEU A 198 19.41 7.39 15.19
CA LEU A 198 18.32 6.42 15.18
C LEU A 198 17.23 6.88 14.23
#